data_AF-W2TUN2-F1
#
_entry.id   AF-W2TUN2-F1
#
_cell.length_a   1.000
_cell.length_b   1.000
_cell.length_c   1.000
_cell.angle_alpha   90.00
_cell.angle_beta   90.00
_cell.angle_gamma   90.00
#
_symmetry.space_group_name_H-M   'P 1'
#
loop_
_entity.id
_entity.type
_entity.pdbx_description
1 polymer ?
#
loop_
_entity_poly.entity_id
_entity_poly.type
_entity_poly.pdbx_seq_one_letter_code
_entity_poly.pdbx_strand_id
1 'polypeptide(L)'
;MARAMNVSGVEIAWTNGALDKLMDSPLLSQFLIDLRTVLPRSLTIFLSVNPASSFDERYDVTVIKKTVDLVVLQTHRLHSSRQSMTGHHSSMFIGEQLQDSRMTVESFVKDWVSRGQD
;
A
#
# COMPACT_ATOMS: atom_id res chain seq x y z
N MET A 1 -9.29 21.75 -0.89
CA MET A 1 -10.36 20.85 -0.42
C MET A 1 -10.22 20.49 1.05
N ALA A 2 -9.17 19.77 1.49
CA ALA A 2 -9.01 19.37 2.91
C ALA A 2 -9.12 20.53 3.92
N ARG A 3 -8.44 21.66 3.67
CA ARG A 3 -8.54 22.86 4.54
C ARG A 3 -9.96 23.46 4.63
N ALA A 4 -10.78 23.26 3.61
CA ALA A 4 -12.14 23.80 3.57
C ALA A 4 -13.16 22.85 4.23
N MET A 5 -12.80 21.59 4.47
CA MET A 5 -13.71 20.54 4.97
C MET A 5 -13.49 20.19 6.44
N ASN A 6 -12.62 20.91 7.15
CA ASN A 6 -12.28 20.67 8.56
C ASN A 6 -11.92 19.21 8.87
N VAL A 7 -11.17 18.56 7.97
CA VAL A 7 -10.72 17.17 8.14
C VAL A 7 -9.38 17.12 8.89
N SER A 8 -9.21 16.09 9.72
CA SER A 8 -7.97 15.83 10.46
C SER A 8 -6.94 15.00 9.69
N GLY A 9 -7.31 14.46 8.53
CA GLY A 9 -6.44 13.59 7.77
C GLY A 9 -6.83 13.45 6.31
N VAL A 10 -5.93 12.85 5.53
CA VAL A 10 -6.17 12.41 4.16
C VAL A 10 -5.59 11.02 3.97
N GLU A 11 -6.33 10.14 3.31
CA GLU A 11 -5.84 8.85 2.88
C GLU A 11 -5.58 8.87 1.38
N ILE A 12 -4.38 8.43 0.99
CA ILE A 12 -4.03 8.18 -0.40
C ILE A 12 -4.20 6.69 -0.66
N ALA A 13 -5.16 6.33 -1.52
CA ALA A 13 -5.47 4.95 -1.84
C ALA A 13 -5.48 4.73 -3.36
N TRP A 14 -4.42 4.09 -3.87
CA TRP A 14 -4.38 3.63 -5.26
C TRP A 14 -4.97 2.23 -5.37
N THR A 15 -6.24 2.14 -5.76
CA THR A 15 -7.01 0.88 -5.71
C THR A 15 -7.28 0.26 -7.09
N ASN A 16 -7.06 1.02 -8.16
CA ASN A 16 -7.32 0.59 -9.55
C ASN A 16 -6.09 -0.09 -10.17
N GLY A 17 -5.72 -1.24 -9.65
CA GLY A 17 -4.58 -2.03 -10.13
C GLY A 17 -3.28 -1.78 -9.36
N ALA A 18 -2.19 -2.38 -9.86
CA ALA A 18 -0.86 -2.22 -9.31
C ALA A 18 -0.17 -0.95 -9.85
N LEU A 19 0.91 -0.52 -9.20
CA LEU A 19 1.82 0.52 -9.68
C LEU A 19 2.75 -0.06 -10.75
N ASP A 20 2.17 -0.49 -11.87
CA ASP A 20 2.85 -1.32 -12.88
C ASP A 20 3.56 -0.51 -13.97
N LYS A 21 3.24 0.77 -14.13
CA LYS A 21 3.91 1.63 -15.14
C LYS A 21 5.23 2.16 -14.60
N LEU A 22 6.15 2.40 -15.53
CA LEU A 22 7.52 2.86 -15.24
C LEU A 22 7.56 4.11 -14.35
N MET A 23 6.60 5.02 -14.52
CA MET A 23 6.56 6.29 -13.80
C MET A 23 5.68 6.28 -12.55
N ASP A 24 4.92 5.22 -12.28
CA ASP A 24 3.94 5.22 -11.18
C ASP A 24 4.63 5.36 -9.81
N SER A 25 5.70 4.58 -9.61
CA SER A 25 6.50 4.63 -8.37
C SER A 25 7.14 6.00 -8.11
N PRO A 26 7.97 6.56 -9.03
CA PRO A 26 8.59 7.86 -8.79
C PRO A 26 7.58 9.01 -8.67
N LEU A 27 6.47 8.97 -9.44
CA LEU A 27 5.43 10.00 -9.35
C LEU A 27 4.66 9.94 -8.03
N LEU A 28 4.38 8.73 -7.51
CA LEU A 28 3.78 8.59 -6.18
C LEU A 28 4.70 9.15 -5.10
N SER A 29 5.99 8.82 -5.14
CA SER A 29 6.98 9.35 -4.20
C SER A 29 7.04 10.88 -4.22
N GLN A 30 7.12 11.48 -5.41
CA GLN A 30 7.11 12.94 -5.56
C GLN A 30 5.80 13.55 -5.04
N PHE A 31 4.66 12.94 -5.36
CA PHE A 31 3.37 13.39 -4.86
C PHE A 31 3.29 13.38 -3.33
N LEU A 32 3.79 12.34 -2.66
CA LEU A 32 3.80 12.26 -1.19
C LEU A 32 4.70 13.34 -0.57
N ILE A 33 5.85 13.63 -1.18
CA ILE A 33 6.76 14.72 -0.77
C ILE A 33 6.06 16.07 -0.88
N ASP A 34 5.43 16.34 -2.03
CA ASP A 34 4.74 17.61 -2.27
C ASP A 34 3.54 17.75 -1.32
N LEU A 35 2.77 16.67 -1.13
CA LEU A 35 1.63 16.63 -0.22
C LEU A 35 2.06 16.95 1.21
N ARG A 36 3.14 16.35 1.71
CA ARG A 36 3.65 16.61 3.06
C ARG A 36 4.18 18.03 3.21
N THR A 37 4.71 18.62 2.15
CA THR A 37 5.19 20.01 2.12
C THR A 37 4.04 21.02 2.26
N VAL A 38 2.90 20.77 1.60
CA VAL A 38 1.79 21.73 1.54
C VAL A 38 0.74 21.56 2.65
N LEU A 39 0.61 20.35 3.19
CA LEU A 39 -0.32 20.08 4.28
C LEU A 39 0.28 20.49 5.63
N PRO A 40 -0.54 21.08 6.53
CA PRO A 40 -0.07 21.39 7.88
C PRO A 40 0.27 20.09 8.61
N ARG A 41 1.29 20.12 9.48
CA ARG A 41 1.72 18.93 10.24
C ARG A 41 0.66 18.35 11.18
N SER A 42 -0.37 19.14 11.52
CA SER A 42 -1.51 18.69 12.33
C SER A 42 -2.46 17.75 11.58
N LEU A 43 -2.30 17.61 10.27
CA LEU A 43 -3.12 16.73 9.44
C LEU A 43 -2.37 15.42 9.17
N THR A 44 -3.02 14.30 9.47
CA THR A 44 -2.46 12.95 9.32
C THR A 44 -2.57 12.45 7.88
N ILE A 45 -1.46 11.98 7.31
CA ILE A 45 -1.42 11.36 5.99
C ILE A 45 -1.38 9.85 6.14
N PHE A 46 -2.38 9.17 5.59
CA PHE A 46 -2.44 7.72 5.50
C PHE A 46 -2.10 7.28 4.08
N LEU A 47 -1.40 6.15 3.93
CA LEU A 47 -1.16 5.53 2.63
C LEU A 47 -1.65 4.09 2.64
N SER A 48 -2.63 3.81 1.79
CA SER A 48 -3.13 2.47 1.51
C SER A 48 -2.23 1.79 0.47
N VAL A 49 -1.69 0.62 0.80
CA VAL A 49 -0.74 -0.12 -0.05
C VAL A 49 -1.24 -1.52 -0.38
N ASN A 50 -1.03 -1.98 -1.62
CA ASN A 50 -1.46 -3.29 -2.08
C ASN A 50 -0.28 -4.28 -2.21
N PRO A 51 -0.52 -5.60 -2.04
CA PRO A 51 0.53 -6.60 -1.99
C PRO A 51 1.25 -6.78 -3.33
N ALA A 52 0.53 -6.72 -4.46
CA ALA A 52 1.13 -6.85 -5.79
C ALA A 52 2.22 -5.78 -6.03
N SER A 53 1.91 -4.53 -5.72
CA SER A 53 2.87 -3.42 -5.86
C SER A 53 3.98 -3.50 -4.81
N SER A 54 3.68 -4.03 -3.62
CA SER A 54 4.68 -4.18 -2.55
C SER A 54 5.75 -5.21 -2.90
N PHE A 55 5.32 -6.41 -3.32
CA PHE A 55 6.22 -7.51 -3.65
C PHE A 55 7.01 -7.30 -4.94
N ASP A 56 6.55 -6.39 -5.80
CA ASP A 56 7.30 -5.90 -6.95
C ASP A 56 8.15 -4.65 -6.63
N GLU A 57 8.34 -4.35 -5.34
CA GLU A 57 9.17 -3.25 -4.82
C GLU A 57 8.79 -1.86 -5.35
N ARG A 58 7.52 -1.64 -5.70
CA ARG A 58 7.04 -0.39 -6.33
C ARG A 58 6.87 0.78 -5.35
N TYR A 59 6.89 0.52 -4.06
CA TYR A 59 6.82 1.55 -3.03
C TYR A 59 8.21 1.94 -2.55
N ASP A 60 8.56 3.23 -2.66
CA ASP A 60 9.75 3.77 -2.01
C ASP A 60 9.50 3.93 -0.50
N VAL A 61 9.84 2.89 0.26
CA VAL A 61 9.62 2.85 1.72
C VAL A 61 10.39 3.94 2.44
N THR A 62 11.52 4.42 1.89
CA THR A 62 12.29 5.51 2.50
C THR A 62 11.55 6.84 2.40
N VAL A 63 10.92 7.12 1.24
CA VAL A 63 10.08 8.31 1.07
C VAL A 63 8.81 8.19 1.91
N ILE A 64 8.16 7.04 1.90
CA ILE A 64 6.93 6.78 2.67
C ILE A 64 7.17 7.03 4.17
N LYS A 65 8.24 6.47 4.74
CA LYS A 65 8.59 6.66 6.16
C LYS A 65 8.79 8.13 6.56
N LYS A 66 9.18 8.99 5.62
CA LYS A 66 9.41 10.43 5.88
C LYS A 66 8.16 11.29 5.70
N THR A 67 7.16 10.79 4.96
CA THR A 67 6.06 11.62 4.44
C THR A 67 4.68 11.18 4.91
N VAL A 68 4.52 9.91 5.28
CA VAL A 68 3.26 9.28 5.67
C VAL A 68 3.30 8.96 7.15
N ASP A 69 2.20 9.22 7.85
CA ASP A 69 2.08 9.00 9.30
C ASP A 69 1.64 7.57 9.64
N LEU A 70 0.84 6.93 8.78
CA LEU A 70 0.44 5.52 8.92
C LEU A 70 0.28 4.84 7.56
N VAL A 71 0.84 3.64 7.43
CA VAL A 71 0.64 2.77 6.26
C VAL A 71 -0.47 1.75 6.56
N VAL A 72 -1.44 1.67 5.66
CA VAL A 72 -2.55 0.71 5.73
C VAL A 72 -2.28 -0.41 4.73
N LEU A 73 -1.92 -1.59 5.23
CA LEU A 73 -1.73 -2.77 4.38
C LEU A 73 -3.10 -3.30 3.94
N GLN A 74 -3.36 -3.31 2.63
CA GLN A 74 -4.58 -3.88 2.07
C GLN A 74 -4.45 -5.41 2.01
N THR A 75 -4.70 -6.06 3.14
CA THR A 75 -4.59 -7.52 3.36
C THR A 75 -5.77 -8.32 2.80
N HIS A 76 -6.38 -7.80 1.74
CA HIS A 76 -7.50 -8.39 1.00
C HIS A 76 -7.20 -8.33 -0.50
N ARG A 77 -7.99 -9.03 -1.32
CA ARG A 77 -7.74 -9.23 -2.78
C ARG A 77 -6.41 -9.95 -3.06
N LEU A 78 -5.95 -10.78 -2.12
CA LEU A 78 -4.83 -11.71 -2.28
C LEU A 78 -5.13 -12.81 -3.30
N HIS A 79 -6.42 -13.05 -3.53
CA HIS A 79 -6.97 -13.87 -4.59
C HIS A 79 -8.04 -13.07 -5.33
N SER A 80 -8.19 -13.28 -6.63
CA SER A 80 -9.14 -12.54 -7.46
C SER A 80 -9.87 -13.44 -8.46
N SER A 81 -11.01 -12.97 -8.97
CA SER A 81 -11.78 -13.66 -10.00
C SER A 81 -11.06 -13.80 -11.34
N ARG A 82 -9.90 -13.16 -11.52
CA ARG A 82 -9.05 -13.31 -12.71
C ARG A 82 -8.30 -14.64 -12.73
N GLN A 83 -8.20 -15.33 -11.58
CA GLN A 83 -7.54 -16.64 -11.48
C GLN A 83 -8.52 -17.75 -11.86
N SER A 84 -7.99 -18.84 -12.44
CA SER A 84 -8.78 -19.94 -13.00
C SER A 84 -9.48 -20.83 -11.96
N MET A 85 -9.19 -20.66 -10.67
CA MET A 85 -9.74 -21.46 -9.57
C MET A 85 -10.22 -20.57 -8.43
N THR A 86 -11.16 -21.07 -7.63
CA THR A 86 -11.60 -20.41 -6.39
C THR A 86 -10.47 -20.39 -5.36
N GLY A 87 -10.42 -19.34 -4.55
CA GLY A 87 -9.43 -19.19 -3.49
C GLY A 87 -9.84 -18.10 -2.50
N HIS A 88 -9.24 -18.12 -1.32
CA HIS A 88 -9.57 -17.18 -0.25
C HIS A 88 -8.89 -15.82 -0.49
N HIS A 89 -9.66 -14.73 -0.45
CA HIS A 89 -9.17 -13.39 -0.83
C HIS A 89 -8.33 -12.67 0.24
N SER A 90 -8.23 -13.24 1.44
CA SER A 90 -7.49 -12.69 2.58
C SER A 90 -6.82 -13.83 3.39
N SER A 91 -6.17 -14.77 2.69
CA SER A 91 -5.53 -15.93 3.33
C SER A 91 -4.50 -15.50 4.37
N MET A 92 -4.63 -15.95 5.62
CA MET A 92 -3.73 -15.52 6.68
C MET A 92 -2.33 -16.12 6.54
N PHE A 93 -2.25 -17.41 6.20
CA PHE A 93 -1.02 -18.19 6.06
C PHE A 93 -0.96 -18.90 4.70
N ILE A 94 0.21 -19.46 4.39
CA ILE A 94 0.44 -20.26 3.18
C ILE A 94 -0.40 -21.53 3.24
N GLY A 95 -1.01 -21.91 2.10
CA GLY A 95 -1.77 -23.15 1.96
C GLY A 95 -1.64 -23.73 0.55
N GLU A 96 -2.04 -24.98 0.39
CA GLU A 96 -1.82 -25.78 -0.84
C GLU A 96 -2.50 -25.22 -2.09
N GLN A 97 -3.53 -24.38 -1.94
CA GLN A 97 -4.31 -23.83 -3.05
C GLN A 97 -3.84 -22.43 -3.51
N LEU A 98 -2.79 -21.87 -2.91
CA LEU A 98 -2.25 -20.57 -3.33
C LEU A 98 -1.40 -20.72 -4.59
N GLN A 99 -1.69 -19.91 -5.61
CA GLN A 99 -0.87 -19.84 -6.83
C GLN A 99 0.45 -19.09 -6.61
N ASP A 100 0.44 -18.04 -5.78
CA ASP A 100 1.63 -17.34 -5.29
C ASP A 100 1.63 -17.43 -3.77
N SER A 101 2.65 -18.09 -3.21
CA SER A 101 2.78 -18.32 -1.76
C SER A 101 3.00 -17.02 -0.97
N ARG A 102 3.38 -15.92 -1.63
CA ARG A 102 3.51 -14.60 -1.00
C ARG A 102 2.15 -13.92 -0.79
N MET A 103 1.09 -14.35 -1.46
CA MET A 103 -0.24 -13.75 -1.37
C MET A 103 -0.97 -14.17 -0.10
N THR A 104 -0.37 -13.85 1.05
CA THR A 104 -0.91 -14.07 2.40
C THR A 104 -0.79 -12.79 3.23
N VAL A 105 -1.63 -12.66 4.26
CA VAL A 105 -1.56 -11.56 5.23
C VAL A 105 -0.20 -11.59 5.94
N GLU A 106 0.26 -12.77 6.36
CA GLU A 106 1.52 -12.92 7.08
C GLU A 106 2.73 -12.51 6.24
N SER A 107 2.82 -12.96 4.99
CA SER A 107 3.90 -12.58 4.08
C SER A 107 3.92 -11.08 3.81
N PHE A 108 2.75 -10.47 3.64
CA PHE A 108 2.65 -9.04 3.36
C PHE A 108 3.08 -8.18 4.57
N VAL A 109 2.66 -8.55 5.78
CA VAL A 109 3.11 -7.88 7.01
C VAL A 109 4.62 -8.05 7.20
N LYS A 110 5.14 -9.28 7.05
CA LYS A 110 6.59 -9.56 7.19
C LYS A 110 7.43 -8.76 6.19
N ASP A 111 6.97 -8.59 4.95
CA ASP A 111 7.64 -7.75 3.94
C ASP A 111 7.83 -6.32 4.46
N TRP A 112 6.76 -5.68 4.91
CA TRP A 112 6.81 -4.29 5.40
C TRP A 112 7.66 -4.14 6.66
N VAL A 113 7.53 -5.06 7.62
CA VAL A 113 8.37 -5.07 8.83
C VAL A 113 9.85 -5.21 8.46
N SER A 114 10.18 -6.10 7.52
CA SER A 114 11.58 -6.32 7.08
C SER A 114 12.19 -5.08 6.41
N ARG A 115 11.35 -4.21 5.85
CA ARG A 115 11.74 -2.96 5.17
C ARG A 115 11.80 -1.76 6.13
N GLY A 116 11.70 -2.00 7.43
CA GLY A 116 11.93 -0.99 8.48
C GLY A 116 10.70 -0.13 8.80
N GLN A 117 9.50 -0.66 8.57
CA GLN A 117 8.24 -0.09 9.01
C GLN A 117 7.80 -0.82 10.27
N ASP A 118 7.73 -0.11 11.40
CA ASP A 118 7.45 -0.61 12.75
C ASP A 118 6.04 -0.26 13.24
#